data_AF-A0A015KAA1-F1
#
_entry.id   AF-A0A015KAA1-F1
#
_cell.length_a   1.000
_cell.length_b   1.000
_cell.length_c   1.000
_cell.angle_alpha   90.00
_cell.angle_beta   90.00
_cell.angle_gamma   90.00
#
_symmetry.space_group_name_H-M   'P 1'
#
loop_
_entity.id
_entity.type
_entity.pdbx_description
1 polymer ?
#
loop_
_entity_poly.entity_id
_entity_poly.type
_entity_poly.pdbx_seq_one_letter_code
_entity_poly.pdbx_strand_id
1 'polypeptide(L)'
;MPNNQIDSKTNNPQIIQNFDKMNLKEIEPIINDHIFEGELSIVIDVLVDLIFKELNQGEDNIVVKKIVLDFIKNHKITLYNYLLNDQSNSNSICLLGYFYCYGIENEVNEQRAIELYQKAANLENRVAQFNLVNEYTSRKVLETYYSRVAFELSKKLADDNYAYGCNNLGYCYENGIGTDINNQKAFELYQKAADLGNINGLNNLGWCYYDGIGTDVNIQKVFESFQKAADLRNSYGINNLGWCYREGIGTNINEQKAFELHQKAADLGNITAIFNLISCYNGGIGTNINKQKVFELYHKAANLGNSAAQYYLAKMYENGNEVKKDINNAIYWYKKSAKQENTGAQLKLKVLSKK
;
A
#
# COMPACT_ATOMS: atom_id res chain seq x y z
N MET A 1 28.60 -42.87 -37.47
CA MET A 1 27.57 -42.59 -36.44
C MET A 1 28.11 -43.03 -35.08
N PRO A 2 28.44 -42.10 -34.19
CA PRO A 2 28.54 -42.38 -32.76
C PRO A 2 27.40 -41.69 -31.99
N ASN A 3 26.93 -42.39 -30.95
CA ASN A 3 25.89 -41.98 -30.02
C ASN A 3 26.22 -40.68 -29.27
N ASN A 4 25.25 -39.78 -29.20
CA ASN A 4 25.22 -38.64 -28.27
C ASN A 4 24.87 -39.15 -26.86
N GLN A 5 25.80 -39.03 -25.92
CA GLN A 5 25.49 -38.90 -24.49
C GLN A 5 25.58 -37.41 -24.14
N ILE A 6 24.45 -36.83 -23.74
CA ILE A 6 24.38 -35.48 -23.17
C ILE A 6 24.67 -35.64 -21.69
N ASP A 7 25.87 -35.22 -21.28
CA ASP A 7 26.22 -35.09 -19.87
C ASP A 7 25.49 -33.89 -19.27
N SER A 8 24.54 -34.18 -18.39
CA SER A 8 23.98 -33.23 -17.44
C SER A 8 24.95 -33.08 -16.27
N LYS A 9 25.50 -31.88 -16.07
CA LYS A 9 25.98 -31.35 -14.78
C LYS A 9 26.64 -29.99 -14.96
N THR A 10 25.94 -28.96 -14.52
CA THR A 10 26.53 -27.83 -13.78
C THR A 10 25.43 -27.17 -12.94
N ASN A 11 24.89 -27.93 -11.98
CA ASN A 11 24.26 -27.33 -10.82
C ASN A 11 25.38 -26.71 -9.99
N ASN A 12 25.45 -25.38 -9.91
CA ASN A 12 26.35 -24.67 -9.03
C ASN A 12 25.61 -24.39 -7.69
N PRO A 13 25.83 -25.17 -6.61
CA PRO A 13 25.00 -25.11 -5.40
C PRO A 13 25.28 -23.88 -4.52
N GLN A 14 26.21 -23.00 -4.93
CA GLN A 14 26.60 -21.83 -4.14
C GLN A 14 25.71 -20.59 -4.34
N ILE A 15 24.81 -20.60 -5.33
CA ILE A 15 23.90 -19.45 -5.58
C ILE A 15 22.68 -19.46 -4.65
N ILE A 16 22.36 -20.58 -3.99
CA ILE A 16 21.08 -20.77 -3.28
C ILE A 16 21.11 -20.30 -1.81
N GLN A 17 22.25 -19.83 -1.26
CA GLN A 17 22.37 -19.66 0.20
C GLN A 17 22.41 -18.25 0.78
N ASN A 18 22.13 -17.15 0.05
CA ASN A 18 22.06 -15.82 0.69
C ASN A 18 21.16 -14.80 -0.06
N PHE A 19 19.89 -15.12 -0.30
CA PHE A 19 18.95 -14.15 -0.92
C PHE A 19 18.37 -13.13 0.07
N ASP A 20 18.40 -13.40 1.39
CA ASP A 20 17.80 -12.53 2.43
C ASP A 20 18.48 -11.15 2.61
N LYS A 21 19.51 -10.83 1.82
CA LYS A 21 20.27 -9.57 1.91
C LYS A 21 20.37 -8.77 0.60
N MET A 22 19.73 -9.21 -0.49
CA MET A 22 19.99 -8.60 -1.80
C MET A 22 19.28 -7.25 -2.03
N ASN A 23 20.05 -6.30 -2.57
CA ASN A 23 19.52 -5.02 -3.08
C ASN A 23 19.08 -5.15 -4.54
N LEU A 24 18.24 -4.24 -5.07
CA LEU A 24 17.78 -4.26 -6.48
C LEU A 24 18.94 -4.35 -7.49
N LYS A 25 20.11 -3.77 -7.15
CA LYS A 25 21.35 -3.84 -7.95
C LYS A 25 22.02 -5.22 -7.99
N GLU A 26 21.69 -6.11 -7.05
CA GLU A 26 22.26 -7.46 -6.96
C GLU A 26 21.39 -8.51 -7.66
N ILE A 27 20.14 -8.15 -8.01
CA ILE A 27 19.18 -9.00 -8.73
C ILE A 27 19.33 -8.82 -10.26
N GLU A 28 19.69 -7.62 -10.70
CA GLU A 28 19.81 -7.22 -12.11
C GLU A 28 20.68 -8.14 -13.00
N PRO A 29 21.80 -8.75 -12.53
CA PRO A 29 22.61 -9.63 -13.36
C PRO A 29 22.01 -11.02 -13.65
N ILE A 30 20.91 -11.39 -12.99
CA ILE A 30 20.35 -12.75 -13.04
C ILE A 30 19.41 -12.93 -14.25
N ILE A 31 18.90 -11.83 -14.82
CA ILE A 31 17.84 -11.86 -15.85
C ILE A 31 18.44 -11.45 -17.19
N ASN A 32 18.62 -12.42 -18.09
CA ASN A 32 19.15 -12.22 -19.44
C ASN A 32 18.04 -11.76 -20.42
N ASP A 33 18.41 -11.17 -21.55
CA ASP A 33 17.46 -10.57 -22.53
C ASP A 33 16.46 -11.56 -23.19
N HIS A 34 16.61 -12.87 -22.95
CA HIS A 34 15.75 -13.94 -23.48
C HIS A 34 15.39 -14.94 -22.38
N ILE A 35 14.26 -14.72 -21.71
CA ILE A 35 13.81 -15.55 -20.58
C ILE A 35 13.12 -16.82 -21.10
N PHE A 36 13.70 -18.00 -20.85
CA PHE A 36 13.10 -19.33 -21.13
C PHE A 36 12.13 -19.76 -20.00
N GLU A 37 11.26 -20.76 -20.25
CA GLU A 37 10.27 -21.22 -19.25
C GLU A 37 10.87 -21.65 -17.90
N GLY A 38 12.07 -22.24 -17.89
CA GLY A 38 12.79 -22.57 -16.65
C GLY A 38 13.32 -21.35 -15.89
N GLU A 39 13.48 -20.21 -16.58
CA GLU A 39 13.91 -18.93 -16.01
C GLU A 39 12.70 -18.15 -15.47
N LEU A 40 11.47 -18.44 -15.91
CA LEU A 40 10.25 -17.80 -15.39
C LEU A 40 9.96 -18.17 -13.92
N SER A 41 10.26 -19.39 -13.49
CA SER A 41 10.15 -19.75 -12.06
C SER A 41 11.08 -18.90 -11.20
N ILE A 42 12.31 -18.67 -11.67
CA ILE A 42 13.29 -17.83 -10.96
C ILE A 42 12.79 -16.38 -10.89
N VAL A 43 12.24 -15.86 -12.00
CA VAL A 43 11.63 -14.52 -12.05
C VAL A 43 10.48 -14.38 -11.06
N ILE A 44 9.64 -15.41 -10.93
CA ILE A 44 8.52 -15.43 -9.99
C ILE A 44 9.04 -15.34 -8.55
N ASP A 45 10.05 -16.14 -8.20
CA ASP A 45 10.67 -16.10 -6.87
C ASP A 45 11.26 -14.72 -6.58
N VAL A 46 12.00 -14.14 -7.54
CA VAL A 46 12.55 -12.78 -7.45
C VAL A 46 11.45 -11.73 -7.21
N LEU A 47 10.35 -11.80 -7.96
CA LEU A 47 9.22 -10.87 -7.81
C LEU A 47 8.54 -11.01 -6.45
N VAL A 48 8.32 -12.22 -5.97
CA VAL A 48 7.71 -12.46 -4.66
C VAL A 48 8.62 -11.98 -3.52
N ASP A 49 9.94 -12.20 -3.63
CA ASP A 49 10.91 -11.70 -2.66
C ASP A 49 11.01 -10.18 -2.66
N LEU A 50 10.93 -9.55 -3.84
CA LEU A 50 10.84 -8.10 -3.97
C LEU A 50 9.57 -7.56 -3.30
N ILE A 51 8.41 -8.15 -3.58
CA ILE A 51 7.14 -7.78 -2.94
C ILE A 51 7.24 -7.93 -1.43
N PHE A 52 7.76 -9.07 -0.96
CA PHE A 52 7.96 -9.33 0.47
C PHE A 52 8.80 -8.25 1.14
N LYS A 53 9.95 -7.91 0.55
CA LYS A 53 10.89 -6.92 1.11
C LYS A 53 10.23 -5.56 1.31
N GLU A 54 9.56 -5.06 0.28
CA GLU A 54 8.91 -3.74 0.32
C GLU A 54 7.75 -3.74 1.34
N LEU A 55 6.93 -4.78 1.35
CA LEU A 55 5.84 -4.92 2.33
C LEU A 55 6.36 -5.04 3.77
N ASN A 56 7.48 -5.73 3.99
CA ASN A 56 8.10 -5.88 5.30
C ASN A 56 8.71 -4.60 5.83
N GLN A 57 9.18 -3.72 4.94
CA GLN A 57 9.55 -2.36 5.30
C GLN A 57 8.32 -1.47 5.58
N GLY A 58 7.11 -1.92 5.23
CA GLY A 58 5.87 -1.17 5.44
C GLY A 58 5.57 -0.19 4.31
N GLU A 59 6.07 -0.48 3.10
CA GLU A 59 5.81 0.34 1.92
C GLU A 59 4.35 0.21 1.46
N ASP A 60 3.79 1.29 0.91
CA ASP A 60 2.38 1.30 0.47
C ASP A 60 2.17 0.35 -0.72
N ASN A 61 1.07 -0.40 -0.70
CA ASN A 61 0.70 -1.35 -1.75
C ASN A 61 0.71 -0.74 -3.17
N ILE A 62 0.36 0.53 -3.33
CA ILE A 62 0.40 1.25 -4.61
C ILE A 62 1.85 1.40 -5.10
N VAL A 63 2.79 1.69 -4.18
CA VAL A 63 4.22 1.81 -4.49
C VAL A 63 4.79 0.43 -4.84
N VAL A 64 4.47 -0.60 -4.05
CA VAL A 64 4.90 -1.98 -4.35
C VAL A 64 4.38 -2.45 -5.71
N LYS A 65 3.11 -2.16 -6.03
CA LYS A 65 2.53 -2.45 -7.36
C LYS A 65 3.32 -1.77 -8.48
N LYS A 66 3.70 -0.51 -8.29
CA LYS A 66 4.48 0.24 -9.29
C LYS A 66 5.85 -0.41 -9.50
N ILE A 67 6.54 -0.80 -8.42
CA ILE A 67 7.83 -1.50 -8.48
C ILE A 67 7.70 -2.80 -9.29
N VAL A 68 6.67 -3.61 -9.04
CA VAL A 68 6.40 -4.85 -9.79
C VAL A 68 6.15 -4.58 -11.27
N LEU A 69 5.32 -3.57 -11.60
CA LEU A 69 5.02 -3.21 -12.99
C LEU A 69 6.26 -2.69 -13.73
N ASP A 70 7.06 -1.86 -13.09
CA ASP A 70 8.30 -1.34 -13.67
C ASP A 70 9.29 -2.48 -13.91
N PHE A 71 9.39 -3.45 -12.98
CA PHE A 71 10.22 -4.64 -13.15
C PHE A 71 9.78 -5.48 -14.36
N ILE A 72 8.49 -5.83 -14.46
CA ILE A 72 7.94 -6.63 -15.57
C ILE A 72 8.18 -5.92 -16.90
N LYS A 73 7.92 -4.61 -16.95
CA LYS A 73 8.06 -3.80 -18.15
C LYS A 73 9.52 -3.69 -18.61
N ASN A 74 10.45 -3.43 -17.69
CA ASN A 74 11.87 -3.24 -18.02
C ASN A 74 12.49 -4.51 -18.59
N HIS A 75 12.05 -5.68 -18.11
CA HIS A 75 12.53 -6.99 -18.58
C HIS A 75 11.63 -7.61 -19.65
N LYS A 76 10.59 -6.91 -20.12
CA LYS A 76 9.64 -7.35 -21.17
C LYS A 76 9.05 -8.75 -20.91
N ILE A 77 8.72 -9.04 -19.66
CA ILE A 77 8.20 -10.34 -19.22
C ILE A 77 6.68 -10.40 -19.43
N THR A 78 6.15 -11.58 -19.73
CA THR A 78 4.71 -11.86 -19.68
C THR A 78 4.51 -13.10 -18.81
N LEU A 79 3.88 -12.93 -17.65
CA LEU A 79 3.80 -13.99 -16.64
C LEU A 79 2.40 -14.60 -16.53
N TYR A 80 1.34 -13.88 -16.91
CA TYR A 80 -0.03 -14.29 -16.56
C TYR A 80 -0.40 -15.69 -17.04
N ASN A 81 -0.13 -16.03 -18.30
CA ASN A 81 -0.44 -17.35 -18.85
C ASN A 81 0.37 -18.47 -18.19
N TYR A 82 1.63 -18.20 -17.83
CA TYR A 82 2.46 -19.16 -17.11
C TYR A 82 1.90 -19.40 -15.71
N LEU A 83 1.58 -18.33 -14.99
CA LEU A 83 1.00 -18.38 -13.65
C LEU A 83 -0.34 -19.13 -13.62
N LEU A 84 -1.17 -19.02 -14.66
CA LEU A 84 -2.42 -19.80 -14.76
C LEU A 84 -2.16 -21.31 -14.83
N ASN A 85 -1.09 -21.73 -15.49
CA ASN A 85 -0.76 -23.13 -15.71
C ASN A 85 0.05 -23.74 -14.55
N ASP A 86 1.00 -23.00 -13.98
CA ASP A 86 1.79 -23.44 -12.84
C ASP A 86 1.12 -23.08 -11.50
N GLN A 87 0.38 -24.05 -10.98
CA GLN A 87 -0.33 -23.95 -9.70
C GLN A 87 0.25 -24.91 -8.65
N SER A 88 1.52 -25.29 -8.84
CA SER A 88 2.25 -26.25 -8.00
C SER A 88 3.12 -25.58 -6.93
N ASN A 89 3.69 -24.42 -7.24
CA ASN A 89 4.52 -23.61 -6.33
C ASN A 89 3.68 -22.53 -5.62
N SER A 90 3.91 -22.34 -4.32
CA SER A 90 3.23 -21.32 -3.51
C SER A 90 3.52 -19.89 -3.99
N ASN A 91 4.71 -19.61 -4.53
CA ASN A 91 5.06 -18.31 -5.11
C ASN A 91 4.28 -18.01 -6.39
N SER A 92 4.15 -18.99 -7.30
CA SER A 92 3.33 -18.86 -8.52
C SER A 92 1.85 -18.61 -8.17
N ILE A 93 1.31 -19.36 -7.21
CA ILE A 93 -0.06 -19.16 -6.72
C ILE A 93 -0.22 -17.77 -6.10
N CYS A 94 0.72 -17.34 -5.25
CA CYS A 94 0.70 -16.03 -4.59
C CYS A 94 0.77 -14.89 -5.61
N LEU A 95 1.68 -14.96 -6.58
CA LEU A 95 1.85 -13.91 -7.59
C LEU A 95 0.63 -13.83 -8.52
N LEU A 96 0.00 -14.96 -8.85
CA LEU A 96 -1.28 -14.94 -9.56
C LEU A 96 -2.37 -14.23 -8.74
N GLY A 97 -2.43 -14.52 -7.43
CA GLY A 97 -3.33 -13.83 -6.51
C GLY A 97 -3.09 -12.32 -6.50
N TYR A 98 -1.82 -11.91 -6.49
CA TYR A 98 -1.40 -10.52 -6.60
C TYR A 98 -1.85 -9.86 -7.92
N PHE A 99 -1.73 -10.57 -9.04
CA PHE A 99 -2.17 -10.07 -10.34
C PHE A 99 -3.68 -9.82 -10.38
N TYR A 100 -4.48 -10.74 -9.82
CA TYR A 100 -5.93 -10.53 -9.70
C TYR A 100 -6.30 -9.42 -8.72
N CYS A 101 -5.58 -9.27 -7.60
CA CYS A 101 -5.82 -8.21 -6.62
C CYS A 101 -5.62 -6.83 -7.26
N TYR A 102 -4.56 -6.67 -8.06
CA TYR A 102 -4.16 -5.37 -8.61
C TYR A 102 -4.53 -5.15 -10.08
N GLY A 103 -5.11 -6.14 -10.76
CA GLY A 103 -5.46 -6.07 -12.18
C GLY A 103 -4.24 -5.94 -13.08
N ILE A 104 -3.22 -6.79 -12.85
CA ILE A 104 -1.99 -6.85 -13.66
C ILE A 104 -2.20 -7.90 -14.75
N GLU A 105 -2.04 -7.49 -16.02
CA GLU A 105 -2.27 -8.32 -17.22
C GLU A 105 -3.72 -8.87 -17.38
N ASN A 106 -4.59 -8.68 -16.38
CA ASN A 106 -5.99 -9.09 -16.37
C ASN A 106 -6.86 -8.15 -15.52
N GLU A 107 -8.18 -8.30 -15.56
CA GLU A 107 -9.11 -7.53 -14.72
C GLU A 107 -9.00 -7.86 -13.22
N VAL A 108 -9.32 -6.87 -12.38
CA VAL A 108 -9.35 -7.03 -10.91
C VAL A 108 -10.42 -8.06 -10.52
N ASN A 109 -10.03 -9.01 -9.67
CA ASN A 109 -10.94 -10.01 -9.12
C ASN A 109 -10.54 -10.38 -7.68
N GLU A 110 -11.10 -9.65 -6.71
CA GLU A 110 -10.80 -9.78 -5.28
C GLU A 110 -11.10 -11.19 -4.75
N GLN A 111 -12.23 -11.77 -5.13
CA GLN A 111 -12.62 -13.11 -4.67
C GLN A 111 -11.60 -14.16 -5.14
N ARG A 112 -11.18 -14.08 -6.41
CA ARG A 112 -10.17 -14.99 -6.96
C ARG A 112 -8.81 -14.79 -6.31
N ALA A 113 -8.42 -13.54 -6.04
CA ALA A 113 -7.19 -13.23 -5.33
C ALA A 113 -7.16 -13.88 -3.94
N ILE A 114 -8.26 -13.80 -3.19
CA ILE A 114 -8.37 -14.41 -1.85
C ILE A 114 -8.26 -15.93 -1.91
N GLU A 115 -8.95 -16.59 -2.85
CA GLU A 115 -8.84 -18.05 -3.02
C GLU A 115 -7.39 -18.50 -3.26
N LEU A 116 -6.67 -17.75 -4.11
CA LEU A 116 -5.27 -18.03 -4.41
C LEU A 116 -4.38 -17.75 -3.20
N TYR A 117 -4.58 -16.64 -2.50
CA TYR A 117 -3.82 -16.36 -1.29
C TYR A 117 -4.09 -17.40 -0.19
N GLN A 118 -5.33 -17.87 0.00
CA GLN A 118 -5.64 -18.97 0.91
C GLN A 118 -4.84 -20.23 0.56
N LYS A 119 -4.83 -20.61 -0.73
CA LYS A 119 -4.07 -21.77 -1.20
C LYS A 119 -2.57 -21.61 -0.97
N ALA A 120 -1.99 -20.45 -1.30
CA ALA A 120 -0.56 -20.18 -1.09
C ALA A 120 -0.18 -20.07 0.41
N ALA A 121 -1.05 -19.49 1.24
CA ALA A 121 -0.84 -19.37 2.68
C ALA A 121 -0.86 -20.74 3.39
N ASN A 122 -1.69 -21.68 2.92
CA ASN A 122 -1.68 -23.08 3.37
C ASN A 122 -0.37 -23.81 3.02
N LEU A 123 0.34 -23.33 2.01
CA LEU A 123 1.70 -23.75 1.64
C LEU A 123 2.78 -22.85 2.28
N GLU A 124 2.43 -22.15 3.35
CA GLU A 124 3.31 -21.30 4.15
C GLU A 124 3.90 -20.08 3.43
N ASN A 125 3.29 -19.62 2.33
CA ASN A 125 3.74 -18.43 1.63
C ASN A 125 3.49 -17.15 2.45
N ARG A 126 4.57 -16.50 2.88
CA ARG A 126 4.54 -15.31 3.77
C ARG A 126 3.85 -14.08 3.15
N VAL A 127 4.00 -13.86 1.85
CA VAL A 127 3.35 -12.73 1.14
C VAL A 127 1.86 -12.98 1.02
N ALA A 128 1.45 -14.21 0.72
CA ALA A 128 0.04 -14.59 0.68
C ALA A 128 -0.61 -14.45 2.07
N GLN A 129 0.06 -14.89 3.13
CA GLN A 129 -0.41 -14.72 4.51
C GLN A 129 -0.61 -13.24 4.85
N PHE A 130 0.34 -12.38 4.52
CA PHE A 130 0.20 -10.92 4.71
C PHE A 130 -0.99 -10.34 3.94
N ASN A 131 -1.13 -10.68 2.66
CA ASN A 131 -2.22 -10.18 1.85
C ASN A 131 -3.59 -10.65 2.38
N LEU A 132 -3.71 -11.89 2.86
CA LEU A 132 -4.93 -12.36 3.53
C LEU A 132 -5.24 -11.58 4.80
N VAL A 133 -4.24 -11.26 5.62
CA VAL A 133 -4.45 -10.44 6.82
C VAL A 133 -5.06 -9.09 6.44
N ASN A 134 -4.49 -8.40 5.43
CA ASN A 134 -5.02 -7.11 4.99
C ASN A 134 -6.45 -7.23 4.44
N GLU A 135 -6.72 -8.24 3.61
CA GLU A 135 -8.06 -8.49 3.09
C GLU A 135 -9.07 -8.74 4.22
N TYR A 136 -8.72 -9.57 5.20
CA TYR A 136 -9.63 -9.97 6.27
C TYR A 136 -9.87 -8.90 7.33
N THR A 137 -8.84 -8.10 7.66
CA THR A 137 -9.00 -6.95 8.58
C THR A 137 -9.90 -5.85 7.99
N SER A 138 -10.01 -5.74 6.66
CA SER A 138 -10.86 -4.75 5.98
C SER A 138 -12.35 -5.14 5.92
N ARG A 139 -12.68 -6.43 6.06
CA ARG A 139 -14.03 -6.97 5.84
C ARG A 139 -14.90 -6.87 7.10
N LYS A 140 -15.66 -5.77 7.22
CA LYS A 140 -16.60 -5.51 8.33
C LYS A 140 -17.77 -6.50 8.48
N VAL A 141 -18.05 -7.38 7.52
CA VAL A 141 -19.37 -8.05 7.41
C VAL A 141 -19.40 -9.49 7.97
N LEU A 142 -18.26 -10.09 8.32
CA LEU A 142 -18.18 -11.48 8.82
C LEU A 142 -17.17 -11.58 9.99
N GLU A 143 -17.41 -10.75 11.01
CA GLU A 143 -16.44 -10.32 12.04
C GLU A 143 -15.76 -11.43 12.84
N THR A 144 -16.30 -12.65 12.97
CA THR A 144 -15.68 -13.66 13.85
C THR A 144 -14.71 -14.59 13.14
N TYR A 145 -15.04 -15.11 11.95
CA TYR A 145 -14.15 -16.05 11.27
C TYR A 145 -12.91 -15.35 10.68
N TYR A 146 -13.12 -14.32 9.86
CA TYR A 146 -12.01 -13.63 9.18
C TYR A 146 -11.09 -12.93 10.16
N SER A 147 -11.63 -12.30 11.20
CA SER A 147 -10.81 -11.66 12.25
C SER A 147 -9.97 -12.68 13.00
N ARG A 148 -10.50 -13.88 13.31
CA ARG A 148 -9.72 -14.94 13.94
C ARG A 148 -8.59 -15.43 13.03
N VAL A 149 -8.86 -15.63 11.74
CA VAL A 149 -7.81 -16.04 10.79
C VAL A 149 -6.76 -14.94 10.62
N ALA A 150 -7.17 -13.67 10.53
CA ALA A 150 -6.25 -12.54 10.46
C ALA A 150 -5.35 -12.46 11.71
N PHE A 151 -5.90 -12.68 12.90
CA PHE A 151 -5.15 -12.72 14.14
C PHE A 151 -4.11 -13.85 14.15
N GLU A 152 -4.52 -15.09 13.85
CA GLU A 152 -3.61 -16.24 13.86
C GLU A 152 -2.50 -16.12 12.80
N LEU A 153 -2.83 -15.62 11.61
CA LEU A 153 -1.83 -15.36 10.57
C LEU A 153 -0.87 -14.24 10.98
N SER A 154 -1.38 -13.13 11.54
CA SER A 154 -0.52 -12.04 12.04
C SER A 154 0.41 -12.52 13.15
N LYS A 155 -0.09 -13.37 14.03
CA LYS A 155 0.70 -13.99 15.10
C LYS A 155 1.80 -14.87 14.53
N LYS A 156 1.49 -15.76 13.59
CA LYS A 156 2.50 -16.60 12.91
C LYS A 156 3.60 -15.73 12.28
N LEU A 157 3.22 -14.69 11.53
CA LEU A 157 4.16 -13.77 10.89
C LEU A 157 5.02 -12.99 11.90
N ALA A 158 4.46 -12.61 13.05
CA ALA A 158 5.19 -11.93 14.13
C ALA A 158 6.16 -12.87 14.87
N ASP A 159 5.79 -14.14 15.05
CA ASP A 159 6.62 -15.20 15.64
C ASP A 159 7.82 -15.52 14.72
N ASP A 160 7.62 -15.49 13.39
CA ASP A 160 8.67 -15.57 12.38
C ASP A 160 9.52 -14.27 12.27
N ASN A 161 9.26 -13.29 13.13
CA ASN A 161 9.96 -12.02 13.22
C ASN A 161 9.86 -11.13 11.96
N TYR A 162 8.78 -11.27 11.18
CA TYR A 162 8.44 -10.30 10.14
C TYR A 162 7.89 -9.03 10.75
N ALA A 163 8.41 -7.89 10.30
CA ALA A 163 8.09 -6.59 10.86
C ALA A 163 6.66 -6.16 10.52
N TYR A 164 6.15 -6.47 9.31
CA TYR A 164 4.73 -6.29 9.00
C TYR A 164 3.84 -7.22 9.85
N GLY A 165 4.33 -8.40 10.23
CA GLY A 165 3.60 -9.35 11.06
C GLY A 165 3.40 -8.79 12.46
N CYS A 166 4.48 -8.25 13.04
CA CYS A 166 4.43 -7.54 14.30
C CYS A 166 3.46 -6.35 14.24
N ASN A 167 3.53 -5.53 13.17
CA ASN A 167 2.62 -4.41 12.97
C ASN A 167 1.15 -4.86 12.91
N ASN A 168 0.84 -5.89 12.11
CA ASN A 168 -0.52 -6.36 11.94
C ASN A 168 -1.07 -7.00 13.22
N LEU A 169 -0.23 -7.74 13.97
CA LEU A 169 -0.62 -8.28 15.27
C LEU A 169 -0.88 -7.16 16.29
N GLY A 170 -0.08 -6.09 16.26
CA GLY A 170 -0.32 -4.89 17.06
C GLY A 170 -1.68 -4.27 16.75
N TYR A 171 -2.01 -4.14 15.47
CA TYR A 171 -3.31 -3.65 15.00
C TYR A 171 -4.48 -4.54 15.45
N CYS A 172 -4.29 -5.86 15.44
CA CYS A 172 -5.28 -6.78 15.98
C CYS A 172 -5.54 -6.57 17.47
N TYR A 173 -4.49 -6.40 18.28
CA TYR A 173 -4.64 -6.14 19.71
C TYR A 173 -5.23 -4.76 20.01
N GLU A 174 -4.91 -3.73 19.23
CA GLU A 174 -5.49 -2.40 19.41
C GLU A 174 -7.00 -2.39 19.14
N ASN A 175 -7.43 -3.09 18.08
CA ASN A 175 -8.81 -3.03 17.58
C ASN A 175 -9.67 -4.23 17.99
N GLY A 176 -9.13 -5.21 18.71
CA GLY A 176 -9.84 -6.43 19.11
C GLY A 176 -10.17 -7.36 17.94
N ILE A 177 -9.32 -7.39 16.90
CA ILE A 177 -9.55 -8.22 15.71
C ILE A 177 -9.11 -9.64 16.03
N GLY A 178 -10.09 -10.53 16.27
CA GLY A 178 -9.84 -11.94 16.55
C GLY A 178 -9.29 -12.23 17.94
N THR A 179 -9.15 -11.20 18.78
CA THR A 179 -8.64 -11.25 20.16
C THR A 179 -9.26 -10.12 20.99
N ASP A 180 -9.08 -10.13 22.30
CA ASP A 180 -9.50 -9.03 23.16
C ASP A 180 -8.56 -7.82 23.00
N ILE A 181 -9.11 -6.61 23.13
CA ILE A 181 -8.32 -5.38 23.08
C ILE A 181 -7.22 -5.40 24.14
N ASN A 182 -5.99 -5.13 23.72
CA ASN A 182 -4.83 -5.03 24.60
C ASN A 182 -3.83 -3.98 24.10
N ASN A 183 -4.03 -2.74 24.54
CA ASN A 183 -3.23 -1.60 24.11
C ASN A 183 -1.74 -1.73 24.49
N GLN A 184 -1.42 -2.36 25.63
CA GLN A 184 -0.03 -2.58 26.05
C GLN A 184 0.71 -3.49 25.06
N LYS A 185 0.08 -4.61 24.68
CA LYS A 185 0.64 -5.51 23.66
C LYS A 185 0.70 -4.85 22.29
N ALA A 186 -0.30 -4.07 21.92
CA ALA A 186 -0.28 -3.32 20.67
C ALA A 186 0.94 -2.39 20.60
N PHE A 187 1.18 -1.60 21.65
CA PHE A 187 2.34 -0.72 21.77
C PHE A 187 3.67 -1.49 21.66
N GLU A 188 3.83 -2.59 22.39
CA GLU A 188 5.06 -3.41 22.36
C GLU A 188 5.33 -3.99 20.96
N LEU A 189 4.28 -4.41 20.25
CA LEU A 189 4.39 -4.95 18.90
C LEU A 189 4.68 -3.89 17.84
N TYR A 190 4.08 -2.71 17.95
CA TYR A 190 4.44 -1.57 17.11
C TYR A 190 5.87 -1.13 17.36
N GLN A 191 6.34 -1.16 18.61
CA GLN A 191 7.74 -0.89 18.95
C GLN A 191 8.66 -1.91 18.29
N LYS A 192 8.36 -3.20 18.42
CA LYS A 192 9.10 -4.27 17.76
C LYS A 192 9.13 -4.10 16.23
N ALA A 193 7.99 -3.77 15.61
CA ALA A 193 7.92 -3.54 14.17
C ALA A 193 8.81 -2.36 13.74
N ALA A 194 8.76 -1.24 14.46
CA ALA A 194 9.59 -0.07 14.21
C ALA A 194 11.09 -0.36 14.37
N ASP A 195 11.47 -1.13 15.40
CA ASP A 195 12.86 -1.52 15.65
C ASP A 195 13.40 -2.45 14.55
N LEU A 196 12.51 -3.22 13.90
CA LEU A 196 12.80 -4.01 12.70
C LEU A 196 12.80 -3.18 11.40
N GLY A 197 12.60 -1.86 11.49
CA GLY A 197 12.64 -0.94 10.35
C GLY A 197 11.31 -0.80 9.60
N ASN A 198 10.19 -1.27 10.16
CA ASN A 198 8.88 -1.12 9.53
C ASN A 198 8.31 0.28 9.73
N ILE A 199 7.97 0.93 8.62
CA ILE A 199 7.49 2.31 8.61
C ILE A 199 6.07 2.43 9.16
N ASN A 200 5.20 1.44 8.95
CA ASN A 200 3.87 1.43 9.54
C ASN A 200 3.95 1.28 11.07
N GLY A 201 4.90 0.49 11.57
CA GLY A 201 5.23 0.43 13.00
C GLY A 201 5.65 1.80 13.55
N LEU A 202 6.53 2.53 12.86
CA LEU A 202 6.92 3.89 13.25
C LEU A 202 5.72 4.86 13.27
N ASN A 203 4.85 4.80 12.26
CA ASN A 203 3.64 5.63 12.22
C ASN A 203 2.68 5.29 13.38
N ASN A 204 2.45 4.00 13.63
CA ASN A 204 1.57 3.54 14.71
C ASN A 204 2.12 3.89 16.10
N LEU A 205 3.44 3.83 16.30
CA LEU A 205 4.07 4.36 17.51
C LEU A 205 3.83 5.85 17.70
N GLY A 206 3.94 6.64 16.63
CA GLY A 206 3.64 8.06 16.65
C GLY A 206 2.22 8.33 17.16
N TRP A 207 1.24 7.56 16.68
CA TRP A 207 -0.14 7.64 17.17
C TRP A 207 -0.30 7.11 18.60
N CYS A 208 0.38 6.03 18.98
CA CYS A 208 0.34 5.53 20.35
C CYS A 208 0.83 6.58 21.37
N TYR A 209 1.92 7.29 21.06
CA TYR A 209 2.40 8.38 21.92
C TYR A 209 1.48 9.61 21.90
N TYR A 210 0.71 9.82 20.83
CA TYR A 210 -0.22 10.95 20.75
C TYR A 210 -1.48 10.69 21.59
N ASP A 211 -2.08 9.50 21.45
CA ASP A 211 -3.34 9.13 22.09
C ASP A 211 -3.16 8.43 23.46
N GLY A 212 -1.93 8.05 23.83
CA GLY A 212 -1.65 7.31 25.05
C GLY A 212 -2.05 5.82 24.97
N ILE A 213 -1.93 5.21 23.80
CA ILE A 213 -2.31 3.80 23.57
C ILE A 213 -1.16 2.90 24.05
N GLY A 214 -1.36 2.24 25.20
CA GLY A 214 -0.37 1.31 25.77
C GLY A 214 0.90 1.99 26.29
N THR A 215 0.88 3.32 26.40
CA THR A 215 1.98 4.15 26.88
C THR A 215 1.43 5.50 27.35
N ASP A 216 2.24 6.28 28.05
CA ASP A 216 1.87 7.65 28.41
C ASP A 216 1.97 8.57 27.18
N VAL A 217 1.13 9.60 27.13
CA VAL A 217 1.19 10.63 26.09
C VAL A 217 2.58 11.28 26.09
N ASN A 218 3.22 11.32 24.92
CA ASN A 218 4.55 11.90 24.76
C ASN A 218 4.68 12.61 23.41
N ILE A 219 4.32 13.90 23.40
CA ILE A 219 4.30 14.76 22.21
C ILE A 219 5.67 14.85 21.51
N GLN A 220 6.77 14.79 22.26
CA GLN A 220 8.11 14.79 21.66
C GLN A 220 8.37 13.52 20.86
N LYS A 221 7.97 12.35 21.39
CA LYS A 221 8.10 11.07 20.69
C LYS A 221 7.14 10.92 19.51
N VAL A 222 6.01 11.64 19.50
CA VAL A 222 5.15 11.76 18.30
C VAL A 222 5.95 12.36 17.15
N PHE A 223 6.57 13.52 17.39
CA PHE A 223 7.37 14.21 16.39
C PHE A 223 8.56 13.35 15.91
N GLU A 224 9.30 12.73 16.84
CA GLU A 224 10.44 11.88 16.50
C GLU A 224 10.03 10.66 15.66
N SER A 225 8.91 10.01 15.98
CA SER A 225 8.40 8.86 15.24
C SER A 225 8.04 9.23 13.79
N PHE A 226 7.27 10.31 13.61
CA PHE A 226 6.89 10.77 12.27
C PHE A 226 8.08 11.35 11.49
N GLN A 227 9.05 11.99 12.15
CA GLN A 227 10.29 12.43 11.51
C GLN A 227 11.09 11.23 10.98
N LYS A 228 11.26 10.17 11.77
CA LYS A 228 11.95 8.94 11.33
C LYS A 228 11.23 8.30 10.13
N ALA A 229 9.90 8.19 10.17
CA ALA A 229 9.13 7.68 9.03
C ALA A 229 9.27 8.57 7.79
N ALA A 230 9.33 9.90 7.96
CA ALA A 230 9.53 10.85 6.87
C ALA A 230 10.94 10.77 6.25
N ASP A 231 11.97 10.52 7.06
CA ASP A 231 13.36 10.36 6.62
C ASP A 231 13.55 9.11 5.76
N LEU A 232 12.75 8.06 6.02
CA LEU A 232 12.60 6.88 5.17
C LEU A 232 11.80 7.13 3.89
N ARG A 233 11.45 8.39 3.60
CA ARG A 233 10.71 8.86 2.41
C ARG A 233 9.28 8.33 2.28
N ASN A 234 8.71 7.80 3.35
CA ASN A 234 7.34 7.33 3.35
C ASN A 234 6.35 8.49 3.31
N SER A 235 5.34 8.37 2.45
CA SER A 235 4.41 9.46 2.19
C SER A 235 3.49 9.78 3.39
N TYR A 236 3.11 8.78 4.20
CA TYR A 236 2.35 8.99 5.43
C TYR A 236 3.20 9.64 6.52
N GLY A 237 4.44 9.17 6.70
CA GLY A 237 5.39 9.78 7.63
C GLY A 237 5.65 11.26 7.31
N ILE A 238 5.90 11.57 6.03
CA ILE A 238 6.07 12.95 5.55
C ILE A 238 4.81 13.79 5.82
N ASN A 239 3.62 13.25 5.54
CA ASN A 239 2.36 13.95 5.80
C ASN A 239 2.15 14.23 7.30
N ASN A 240 2.40 13.24 8.15
CA ASN A 240 2.23 13.35 9.60
C ASN A 240 3.24 14.33 10.20
N LEU A 241 4.47 14.36 9.70
CA LEU A 241 5.45 15.38 10.05
C LEU A 241 4.97 16.79 9.62
N GLY A 242 4.34 16.91 8.45
CA GLY A 242 3.72 18.15 8.00
C GLY A 242 2.63 18.62 8.97
N TRP A 243 1.80 17.69 9.45
CA TRP A 243 0.80 17.96 10.49
C TRP A 243 1.44 18.42 11.80
N CYS A 244 2.55 17.79 12.23
CA CYS A 244 3.27 18.26 13.42
C CYS A 244 3.75 19.71 13.31
N TYR A 245 4.29 20.12 12.16
CA TYR A 245 4.68 21.52 11.96
C TYR A 245 3.48 22.45 11.86
N ARG A 246 2.34 22.00 11.34
CA ARG A 246 1.13 22.81 11.24
C ARG A 246 0.55 23.11 12.62
N GLU A 247 0.48 22.10 13.49
CA GLU A 247 -0.17 22.21 14.80
C GLU A 247 0.81 22.48 15.96
N GLY A 248 2.12 22.42 15.72
CA GLY A 248 3.14 22.58 16.77
C GLY A 248 3.30 21.35 17.68
N ILE A 249 3.14 20.15 17.13
CA ILE A 249 3.24 18.89 17.90
C ILE A 249 4.72 18.50 17.99
N GLY A 250 5.30 18.63 19.18
CA GLY A 250 6.71 18.32 19.45
C GLY A 250 7.69 19.26 18.76
N THR A 251 7.19 20.38 18.24
CA THR A 251 7.96 21.41 17.54
C THR A 251 7.21 22.74 17.56
N ASN A 252 7.82 23.82 17.07
CA ASN A 252 7.14 25.09 16.89
C ASN A 252 6.28 25.06 15.61
N ILE A 253 5.16 25.79 15.63
CA ILE A 253 4.33 25.98 14.44
C ILE A 253 5.17 26.57 13.31
N ASN A 254 5.11 25.95 12.14
CA ASN A 254 5.77 26.38 10.92
C ASN A 254 4.93 25.99 9.70
N GLU A 255 4.03 26.88 9.30
CA GLU A 255 3.10 26.65 8.19
C GLU A 255 3.82 26.45 6.85
N GLN A 256 4.92 27.17 6.59
CA GLN A 256 5.71 27.02 5.37
C GLN A 256 6.28 25.60 5.26
N LYS A 257 6.85 25.08 6.35
CA LYS A 257 7.41 23.73 6.38
C LYS A 257 6.30 22.66 6.30
N ALA A 258 5.16 22.90 6.93
CA ALA A 258 3.99 22.04 6.80
C ALA A 258 3.51 21.95 5.34
N PHE A 259 3.41 23.10 4.65
CA PHE A 259 3.06 23.17 3.24
C PHE A 259 4.03 22.37 2.36
N GLU A 260 5.34 22.56 2.55
CA GLU A 260 6.37 21.83 1.79
C GLU A 260 6.29 20.31 1.99
N LEU A 261 6.05 19.86 3.22
CA LEU A 261 5.90 18.45 3.55
C LEU A 261 4.61 17.86 2.97
N HIS A 262 3.47 18.55 3.10
CA HIS A 262 2.22 18.12 2.47
C HIS A 262 2.34 18.06 0.95
N GLN A 263 3.04 19.02 0.33
CA GLN A 263 3.34 19.00 -1.11
C GLN A 263 4.18 17.77 -1.49
N LYS A 264 5.27 17.50 -0.75
CA LYS A 264 6.13 16.34 -0.99
C LYS A 264 5.38 15.01 -0.86
N ALA A 265 4.57 14.84 0.18
CA ALA A 265 3.75 13.64 0.36
C ALA A 265 2.67 13.51 -0.73
N ALA A 266 2.04 14.62 -1.13
CA ALA A 266 1.08 14.65 -2.22
C ALA A 266 1.72 14.26 -3.56
N ASP A 267 2.98 14.62 -3.79
CA ASP A 267 3.75 14.25 -4.98
C ASP A 267 4.10 12.76 -5.05
N LEU A 268 4.22 12.12 -3.88
CA LEU A 268 4.30 10.67 -3.75
C LEU A 268 2.94 9.96 -3.87
N GLY A 269 1.85 10.71 -4.09
CA GLY A 269 0.51 10.15 -4.30
C GLY A 269 -0.32 9.95 -3.04
N ASN A 270 0.13 10.45 -1.88
CA ASN A 270 -0.64 10.34 -0.64
C ASN A 270 -1.93 11.18 -0.71
N ILE A 271 -3.08 10.50 -0.66
CA ILE A 271 -4.39 11.15 -0.78
C ILE A 271 -4.65 12.12 0.38
N THR A 272 -4.32 11.74 1.61
CA THR A 272 -4.50 12.61 2.79
C THR A 272 -3.66 13.88 2.66
N ALA A 273 -2.42 13.76 2.19
CA ALA A 273 -1.56 14.90 1.93
C ALA A 273 -2.09 15.79 0.80
N ILE A 274 -2.69 15.22 -0.24
CA ILE A 274 -3.35 16.00 -1.29
C ILE A 274 -4.49 16.85 -0.70
N PHE A 275 -5.31 16.29 0.22
CA PHE A 275 -6.36 17.06 0.90
C PHE A 275 -5.80 18.12 1.85
N ASN A 276 -4.73 17.83 2.57
CA ASN A 276 -4.04 18.82 3.41
C ASN A 276 -3.47 19.98 2.56
N LEU A 277 -2.88 19.66 1.41
CA LEU A 277 -2.39 20.65 0.47
C LEU A 277 -3.52 21.47 -0.17
N ILE A 278 -4.67 20.86 -0.45
CA ILE A 278 -5.90 21.58 -0.86
C ILE A 278 -6.32 22.56 0.24
N SER A 279 -6.25 22.16 1.53
CA SER A 279 -6.52 23.06 2.65
C SER A 279 -5.55 24.23 2.68
N CYS A 280 -4.25 23.98 2.48
CA CYS A 280 -3.23 25.03 2.39
C CYS A 280 -3.54 26.05 1.30
N TYR A 281 -3.86 25.63 0.08
CA TYR A 281 -4.18 26.54 -1.01
C TYR A 281 -5.55 27.22 -0.89
N ASN A 282 -6.50 26.65 -0.13
CA ASN A 282 -7.77 27.33 0.16
C ASN A 282 -7.62 28.39 1.25
N GLY A 283 -6.85 28.09 2.29
CA GLY A 283 -6.69 28.94 3.47
C GLY A 283 -5.50 29.90 3.41
N GLY A 284 -4.58 29.72 2.47
CA GLY A 284 -3.32 30.47 2.44
C GLY A 284 -2.34 30.04 3.55
N ILE A 285 -2.35 28.76 3.94
CA ILE A 285 -1.50 28.23 5.02
C ILE A 285 -0.13 27.87 4.43
N GLY A 286 0.91 28.62 4.80
CA GLY A 286 2.27 28.42 4.27
C GLY A 286 2.39 28.67 2.75
N THR A 287 1.40 29.29 2.13
CA THR A 287 1.36 29.61 0.70
C THR A 287 0.27 30.66 0.43
N ASN A 288 0.19 31.18 -0.79
CA ASN A 288 -0.92 32.06 -1.18
C ASN A 288 -2.16 31.25 -1.56
N ILE A 289 -3.35 31.83 -1.34
CA ILE A 289 -4.60 31.23 -1.81
C ILE A 289 -4.53 31.02 -3.32
N ASN A 290 -4.76 29.79 -3.77
CA ASN A 290 -4.69 29.44 -5.20
C ASN A 290 -5.74 28.40 -5.58
N LYS A 291 -6.88 28.89 -6.09
CA LYS A 291 -8.00 28.03 -6.45
C LYS A 291 -7.74 27.16 -7.69
N GLN A 292 -6.86 27.60 -8.60
CA GLN A 292 -6.45 26.80 -9.75
C GLN A 292 -5.65 25.56 -9.30
N LYS A 293 -4.75 25.73 -8.32
CA LYS A 293 -4.03 24.61 -7.71
C LYS A 293 -4.97 23.64 -6.99
N VAL A 294 -6.00 24.15 -6.31
CA VAL A 294 -7.04 23.31 -5.70
C VAL A 294 -7.74 22.43 -6.74
N PHE A 295 -8.11 22.98 -7.90
CA PHE A 295 -8.67 22.20 -9.01
C PHE A 295 -7.71 21.09 -9.49
N GLU A 296 -6.44 21.44 -9.74
CA GLU A 296 -5.41 20.48 -10.17
C GLU A 296 -5.24 19.32 -9.17
N LEU A 297 -5.29 19.62 -7.88
CA LEU A 297 -5.15 18.63 -6.81
C LEU A 297 -6.37 17.73 -6.67
N TYR A 298 -7.59 18.28 -6.77
CA TYR A 298 -8.80 17.45 -6.85
C TYR A 298 -8.78 16.53 -8.06
N HIS A 299 -8.31 17.04 -9.21
CA HIS A 299 -8.13 16.23 -10.41
C HIS A 299 -7.11 15.10 -10.20
N LYS A 300 -5.97 15.40 -9.56
CA LYS A 300 -4.95 14.40 -9.19
C LYS A 300 -5.53 13.30 -8.28
N ALA A 301 -6.19 13.66 -7.17
CA ALA A 301 -6.78 12.69 -6.26
C ALA A 301 -7.93 11.89 -6.90
N ALA A 302 -8.72 12.50 -7.79
CA ALA A 302 -9.77 11.80 -8.53
C ALA A 302 -9.22 10.74 -9.48
N ASN A 303 -8.11 11.03 -10.16
CA ASN A 303 -7.38 10.09 -11.01
C ASN A 303 -6.74 8.94 -10.22
N LEU A 304 -6.33 9.20 -8.98
CA LEU A 304 -5.89 8.17 -8.03
C LEU A 304 -7.06 7.35 -7.45
N GLY A 305 -8.29 7.59 -7.92
CA GLY A 305 -9.46 6.78 -7.58
C GLY A 305 -10.27 7.29 -6.39
N ASN A 306 -9.86 8.34 -5.69
CA ASN A 306 -10.56 8.78 -4.48
C ASN A 306 -11.99 9.28 -4.78
N SER A 307 -12.99 8.61 -4.21
CA SER A 307 -14.40 8.87 -4.50
C SER A 307 -14.86 10.27 -4.08
N ALA A 308 -14.34 10.80 -2.97
CA ALA A 308 -14.65 12.16 -2.51
C ALA A 308 -14.07 13.21 -3.46
N ALA A 309 -12.81 13.06 -3.89
CA ALA A 309 -12.17 13.94 -4.86
C ALA A 309 -12.91 13.92 -6.21
N GLN A 310 -13.34 12.74 -6.68
CA GLN A 310 -14.16 12.61 -7.89
C GLN A 310 -15.49 13.40 -7.75
N TYR A 311 -16.14 13.32 -6.59
CA TYR A 311 -17.36 14.09 -6.31
C TYR A 311 -17.12 15.60 -6.30
N TYR A 312 -16.05 16.08 -5.65
CA TYR A 312 -15.73 17.51 -5.61
C TYR A 312 -15.33 18.04 -6.99
N LEU A 313 -14.54 17.28 -7.75
CA LEU A 313 -14.17 17.62 -9.12
C LEU A 313 -15.42 17.73 -10.02
N ALA A 314 -16.37 16.81 -9.87
CA ALA A 314 -17.65 16.88 -10.57
C ALA A 314 -18.43 18.16 -10.24
N LYS A 315 -18.47 18.59 -8.97
CA LYS A 315 -19.09 19.85 -8.55
C LYS A 315 -18.41 21.08 -9.18
N MET A 316 -17.08 21.08 -9.28
CA MET A 316 -16.33 22.18 -9.89
C MET A 316 -16.72 22.34 -11.37
N TYR A 317 -16.77 21.24 -12.12
CA TYR A 317 -17.25 21.23 -13.50
C TYR A 317 -18.74 21.61 -13.64
N GLU A 318 -19.60 21.17 -12.71
CA GLU A 318 -21.02 21.50 -12.74
C GLU A 318 -21.28 23.01 -12.57
N ASN A 319 -20.59 23.60 -11.60
CA ASN A 319 -20.77 25.01 -11.26
C ASN A 319 -20.02 25.94 -12.22
N GLY A 320 -18.95 25.45 -12.85
CA GLY A 320 -18.02 26.29 -13.60
C GLY A 320 -17.17 27.18 -12.70
N ASN A 321 -16.91 26.73 -11.47
CA ASN A 321 -16.04 27.43 -10.55
C ASN A 321 -14.60 27.06 -10.90
N GLU A 322 -13.74 28.08 -11.10
CA GLU A 322 -12.32 27.94 -11.46
C GLU A 322 -12.03 27.29 -12.83
N VAL A 323 -12.96 26.53 -13.39
CA VAL A 323 -12.90 25.94 -14.73
C VAL A 323 -14.17 26.23 -15.52
N LYS A 324 -14.09 26.13 -16.85
CA LYS A 324 -15.29 26.26 -17.70
C LYS A 324 -16.31 25.20 -17.30
N LYS A 325 -17.55 25.63 -17.09
CA LYS A 325 -18.69 24.74 -16.82
C LYS A 325 -18.78 23.65 -17.89
N ASP A 326 -18.83 22.40 -17.45
CA ASP A 326 -18.91 21.23 -18.31
C ASP A 326 -19.75 20.12 -17.63
N ILE A 327 -21.01 20.04 -18.02
CA ILE A 327 -21.96 19.09 -17.44
C ILE A 327 -21.61 17.64 -17.81
N ASN A 328 -20.99 17.39 -18.97
CA ASN A 328 -20.63 16.04 -19.38
C ASN A 328 -19.50 15.51 -18.51
N ASN A 329 -18.47 16.33 -18.27
CA ASN A 329 -17.40 15.99 -17.33
C ASN A 329 -17.91 15.86 -15.89
N ALA A 330 -18.84 16.71 -15.46
CA ALA A 330 -19.48 16.55 -14.15
C ALA A 330 -20.19 15.19 -14.01
N ILE A 331 -21.02 14.80 -15.01
CA ILE A 331 -21.73 13.51 -15.01
C ILE A 331 -20.73 12.34 -15.02
N TYR A 332 -19.66 12.42 -15.80
CA TYR A 332 -18.62 11.39 -15.84
C TYR A 332 -18.02 11.13 -14.45
N TRP A 333 -17.59 12.18 -13.77
CA TRP A 333 -16.97 12.06 -12.45
C TRP A 333 -17.97 11.68 -11.36
N TYR A 334 -19.21 12.16 -11.42
CA TYR A 334 -20.27 11.68 -10.53
C TYR A 334 -20.53 10.18 -10.71
N LYS A 335 -20.57 9.67 -11.94
CA LYS A 335 -20.74 8.22 -12.19
C LYS A 335 -19.60 7.41 -11.59
N LYS A 336 -18.35 7.85 -11.75
CA LYS A 336 -17.19 7.19 -11.13
C LYS A 336 -17.27 7.18 -9.60
N SER A 337 -17.59 8.32 -9.00
CA SER A 337 -17.73 8.45 -7.54
C SER A 337 -18.90 7.61 -7.00
N ALA A 338 -20.04 7.61 -7.68
CA ALA A 338 -21.24 6.88 -7.28
C ALA A 338 -21.10 5.35 -7.34
N LYS A 339 -20.26 4.84 -8.27
CA LYS A 339 -19.90 3.41 -8.33
C LYS A 339 -19.12 2.95 -7.10
N GLN A 340 -18.44 3.87 -6.42
CA GLN A 340 -17.74 3.64 -5.15
C GLN A 340 -18.60 4.05 -3.95
N GLU A 341 -19.93 3.97 -4.09
CA GLU A 341 -20.91 4.20 -3.05
C GLU A 341 -20.92 5.62 -2.44
N ASN A 342 -20.34 6.61 -3.14
CA ASN A 342 -20.45 7.99 -2.70
C ASN A 342 -21.91 8.48 -2.79
N THR A 343 -22.55 8.61 -1.64
CA THR A 343 -23.98 8.97 -1.52
C THR A 343 -24.28 10.34 -2.14
N GLY A 344 -23.39 11.31 -1.98
CA GLY A 344 -23.50 12.63 -2.58
C GLY A 344 -23.55 12.58 -4.12
N ALA A 345 -22.68 11.77 -4.73
CA ALA A 345 -22.65 11.57 -6.17
C ALA A 345 -23.90 10.82 -6.67
N GLN A 346 -24.35 9.79 -5.96
CA GLN A 346 -25.57 9.04 -6.29
C GLN A 346 -26.82 9.94 -6.26
N LEU A 347 -26.97 10.75 -5.21
CA LEU A 347 -28.07 11.72 -5.10
C LEU A 347 -28.02 12.73 -6.24
N LYS A 348 -26.82 13.21 -6.59
CA LYS A 348 -26.67 14.20 -7.66
C LYS A 348 -27.05 13.64 -9.02
N LEU A 349 -26.65 12.40 -9.34
CA LEU A 349 -27.04 11.74 -10.60
C LEU A 349 -28.56 11.56 -10.70
N LYS A 350 -29.24 11.22 -9.60
CA LYS A 350 -30.71 11.11 -9.57
C LYS A 350 -31.41 12.44 -9.86
N VAL A 351 -30.80 13.58 -9.50
CA VAL A 351 -31.34 14.90 -9.82
C VAL A 351 -31.07 15.26 -11.28
N LEU A 352 -29.86 14.96 -11.78
CA LEU A 352 -29.47 15.24 -13.16
C LEU A 352 -30.22 14.36 -14.19
N SER A 353 -30.64 13.15 -13.83
CA SER A 353 -31.43 12.27 -14.69
C SER A 353 -32.93 12.60 -14.76
N LYS A 354 -33.39 13.59 -13.98
CA LYS A 354 -34.78 14.06 -13.93
C LYS A 354 -35.00 15.38 -14.67
N LYS A 355 -33.95 15.96 -15.24
CA LYS A 355 -33.97 17.12 -16.14
C LYS A 355 -33.70 16.63 -17.55
#